data_AF-A0A4U0P1G9-F1
#
_entry.id   AF-A0A4U0P1G9-F1
#
_cell.length_a   1.000
_cell.length_b   1.000
_cell.length_c   1.000
_cell.angle_alpha   90.00
_cell.angle_beta   90.00
_cell.angle_gamma   90.00
#
_symmetry.space_group_name_H-M   'P 1'
#
loop_
_entity.id
_entity.type
_entity.pdbx_description
1 polymer ?
#
loop_
_entity_poly.entity_id
_entity_poly.type
_entity_poly.pdbx_seq_one_letter_code
_entity_poly.pdbx_strand_id
1 'polypeptide(L)'
;MEKYLISLVAGLVYLFSSCAEDAGDLDLDDPLSDYEVIIGSSRAQPGLGENDGTPLGSVLNLPEGIRIVERSHKAFDPTISKLYAHANFFYTDVNLVNDRMPGTPPVYVEFPPGLIVVSMDHDKQNGVSFERFLVPVPPTEKIGGGRDTTTVYLGMACLNEKRSMPWYDNQGDEQRYPISRNNFNTFLVTNDVNLLKFIDLVKGHPGLKVTQHWDPVAAHEEDYVVPEWMKIHGYLQDLIWKITDGHGILKKDINELKQKLVAYK
;
A
#
# COMPACT_ATOMS: atom_id res chain seq x y z
N MET A 1 -24.43 71.45 -44.16
CA MET A 1 -24.72 70.06 -43.75
C MET A 1 -23.38 69.44 -43.40
N GLU A 2 -23.05 68.95 -42.22
CA GLU A 2 -23.67 68.86 -40.90
C GLU A 2 -22.47 68.75 -39.93
N LYS A 3 -22.55 69.45 -38.80
CA LYS A 3 -22.15 69.04 -37.43
C LYS A 3 -20.71 68.50 -37.22
N TYR A 4 -19.83 69.23 -36.53
CA TYR A 4 -19.63 69.20 -35.05
C TYR A 4 -19.14 67.80 -34.60
N LEU A 5 -18.11 67.58 -33.77
CA LEU A 5 -17.56 68.35 -32.65
C LEU A 5 -16.43 67.46 -32.03
N ILE A 6 -15.36 68.06 -31.46
CA ILE A 6 -14.70 67.68 -30.17
C ILE A 6 -14.06 66.26 -30.07
N SER A 7 -12.89 66.00 -29.49
CA SER A 7 -11.89 66.74 -28.71
C SER A 7 -10.72 65.79 -28.42
N LEU A 8 -9.51 66.35 -28.27
CA LEU A 8 -8.62 66.24 -27.09
C LEU A 8 -8.30 64.80 -26.58
N VAL A 9 -7.07 64.28 -26.50
CA VAL A 9 -5.95 64.63 -25.58
C VAL A 9 -4.85 63.57 -25.85
N ALA A 10 -3.69 63.91 -26.43
CA ALA A 10 -2.39 64.12 -25.75
C ALA A 10 -2.06 63.15 -24.60
N GLY A 11 -1.04 62.30 -24.73
CA GLY A 11 -0.54 61.60 -23.53
C GLY A 11 0.52 60.53 -23.71
N LEU A 12 1.77 60.99 -23.82
CA LEU A 12 2.98 60.43 -23.19
C LEU A 12 3.42 58.97 -23.46
N VAL A 13 4.51 58.90 -24.23
CA VAL A 13 5.61 57.94 -24.12
C VAL A 13 6.24 58.00 -22.72
N TYR A 14 6.35 56.87 -22.02
CA TYR A 14 7.38 56.55 -21.02
C TYR A 14 7.63 55.03 -21.10
N LEU A 15 8.68 54.63 -21.81
CA LEU A 15 9.95 54.13 -21.25
C LEU A 15 9.81 52.77 -20.55
N PHE A 16 10.15 51.73 -21.32
CA PHE A 16 10.59 50.43 -20.85
C PHE A 16 11.79 50.63 -19.90
N SER A 17 11.59 50.34 -18.62
CA SER A 17 12.67 50.04 -17.68
C SER A 17 12.47 48.61 -17.21
N SER A 18 13.40 47.76 -17.61
CA SER A 18 13.53 46.40 -17.11
C SER A 18 13.99 46.46 -15.65
N CYS A 19 13.22 45.88 -14.74
CA CYS A 19 13.76 45.41 -13.47
C CYS A 19 14.04 43.92 -13.61
N ALA A 20 15.30 43.59 -13.83
CA ALA A 20 15.83 42.32 -13.37
C ALA A 20 16.11 42.50 -11.87
N GLU A 21 15.37 41.76 -11.04
CA GLU A 21 15.83 41.42 -9.69
C GLU A 21 15.93 39.90 -9.63
N ASP A 22 17.17 39.46 -9.72
CA ASP A 22 17.63 38.14 -9.33
C ASP A 22 17.76 38.19 -7.79
N ALA A 23 16.76 37.67 -7.08
CA ALA A 23 16.82 37.47 -5.64
C ALA A 23 15.93 36.26 -5.32
N GLY A 24 16.55 35.21 -4.80
CA GLY A 24 15.93 33.90 -4.65
C GLY A 24 14.57 33.94 -3.95
N ASP A 25 13.59 33.33 -4.60
CA ASP A 25 12.43 32.78 -3.92
C ASP A 25 12.94 31.62 -3.04
N LEU A 26 13.35 31.98 -1.83
CA LEU A 26 12.86 31.26 -0.67
C LEU A 26 11.34 31.32 -0.79
N ASP A 27 10.75 30.29 -1.38
CA ASP A 27 9.31 30.03 -1.39
C ASP A 27 8.85 30.22 0.05
N LEU A 28 8.30 31.41 0.33
CA LEU A 28 7.74 31.74 1.63
C LEU A 28 6.52 30.85 1.73
N ASP A 29 6.70 29.69 2.38
CA ASP A 29 5.66 28.71 2.65
C ASP A 29 4.38 29.45 3.04
N ASP A 30 3.42 29.53 2.11
CA ASP A 30 2.08 29.94 2.44
C ASP A 30 1.55 28.89 3.43
N PRO A 31 1.32 29.24 4.71
CA PRO A 31 0.88 28.27 5.70
C PRO A 31 -0.52 27.71 5.38
N LEU A 32 -1.27 28.33 4.45
CA LEU A 32 -2.51 27.75 3.92
C LEU A 32 -2.24 26.64 2.89
N SER A 33 -1.08 26.63 2.23
CA SER A 33 -0.71 25.59 1.26
C SER A 33 -0.47 24.22 1.92
N ASP A 34 -0.09 24.19 3.20
CA ASP A 34 0.13 22.94 3.95
C ASP A 34 -1.14 22.11 4.13
N TYR A 35 -2.30 22.75 4.05
CA TYR A 35 -3.62 22.13 4.17
C TYR A 35 -4.27 21.83 2.81
N GLU A 36 -3.54 22.01 1.71
CA GLU A 36 -3.95 21.54 0.40
C GLU A 36 -3.99 20.00 0.36
N VAL A 37 -5.08 19.42 -0.15
CA VAL A 37 -5.19 17.97 -0.37
C VAL A 37 -4.43 17.59 -1.65
N ILE A 38 -3.33 16.87 -1.51
CA ILE A 38 -2.47 16.44 -2.64
C ILE A 38 -2.89 15.08 -3.18
N ILE A 39 -3.32 14.18 -2.30
CA ILE A 39 -3.91 12.89 -2.65
C ILE A 39 -5.34 12.89 -2.13
N GLY A 40 -6.31 12.67 -3.02
CA GLY A 40 -7.73 12.74 -2.67
C GLY A 40 -8.19 11.57 -1.82
N SER A 41 -9.47 11.63 -1.43
CA SER A 41 -10.16 10.52 -0.75
C SER A 41 -10.67 9.49 -1.76
N SER A 42 -10.61 8.22 -1.36
CA SER A 42 -11.22 7.07 -2.04
C SER A 42 -12.28 6.39 -1.18
N ARG A 43 -12.76 7.03 -0.11
CA ARG A 43 -13.77 6.48 0.81
C ARG A 43 -15.10 6.09 0.18
N ALA A 44 -15.42 6.65 -0.99
CA ALA A 44 -16.64 6.31 -1.73
C ALA A 44 -16.46 5.09 -2.63
N GLN A 45 -15.23 4.59 -2.82
CA GLN A 45 -14.97 3.44 -3.67
C GLN A 45 -15.41 2.14 -2.98
N PRO A 46 -15.95 1.18 -3.74
CA PRO A 46 -16.26 -0.15 -3.24
C PRO A 46 -15.11 -0.78 -2.47
N GLY A 47 -15.39 -1.37 -1.30
CA GLY A 47 -14.42 -2.16 -0.54
C GLY A 47 -13.32 -1.40 0.18
N LEU A 48 -13.32 -0.07 0.10
CA LEU A 48 -12.41 0.82 0.82
C LEU A 48 -13.16 1.53 1.95
N GLY A 49 -12.47 1.75 3.08
CA GLY A 49 -13.06 2.36 4.26
C GLY A 49 -14.30 1.63 4.76
N GLU A 50 -15.39 2.36 4.99
CA GLU A 50 -16.69 1.81 5.42
C GLU A 50 -17.52 1.18 4.28
N ASN A 51 -17.04 1.15 3.05
CA ASN A 51 -17.81 0.64 1.93
C ASN A 51 -17.71 -0.89 1.82
N ASP A 52 -18.85 -1.58 1.89
CA ASP A 52 -18.94 -3.05 1.87
C ASP A 52 -18.90 -3.70 0.47
N GLY A 53 -18.74 -2.90 -0.58
CA GLY A 53 -18.52 -3.42 -1.93
C GLY A 53 -17.20 -4.18 -2.07
N THR A 54 -16.98 -4.79 -3.24
CA THR A 54 -15.69 -5.41 -3.58
C THR A 54 -14.75 -4.36 -4.17
N PRO A 55 -13.47 -4.27 -3.73
CA PRO A 55 -12.50 -3.35 -4.32
C PRO A 55 -12.43 -3.45 -5.84
N LEU A 56 -12.30 -2.29 -6.49
CA LEU A 56 -12.12 -2.23 -7.95
C LEU A 56 -10.68 -2.55 -8.32
N GLY A 57 -10.50 -3.25 -9.44
CA GLY A 57 -9.19 -3.63 -9.95
C GLY A 57 -9.25 -4.70 -11.03
N SER A 58 -8.07 -5.13 -11.46
CA SER A 58 -7.92 -6.26 -12.39
C SER A 58 -7.46 -7.49 -11.63
N VAL A 59 -7.93 -8.69 -12.00
CA VAL A 59 -7.50 -9.92 -11.35
C VAL A 59 -5.99 -10.12 -11.53
N LEU A 60 -5.30 -10.57 -10.48
CA LEU A 60 -3.87 -10.91 -10.55
C LEU A 60 -3.64 -11.99 -11.63
N ASN A 61 -2.83 -11.64 -12.63
CA ASN A 61 -2.45 -12.57 -13.68
C ASN A 61 -1.29 -13.45 -13.22
N LEU A 62 -1.51 -14.77 -13.15
CA LEU A 62 -0.49 -15.73 -12.80
C LEU A 62 0.20 -16.29 -14.06
N PRO A 63 1.51 -16.60 -14.01
CA PRO A 63 2.18 -17.29 -15.10
C PRO A 63 1.54 -18.64 -15.42
N GLU A 64 1.69 -19.11 -16.66
CA GLU A 64 1.18 -20.42 -17.09
C GLU A 64 1.69 -21.55 -16.17
N GLY A 65 0.76 -22.40 -15.73
CA GLY A 65 1.05 -23.53 -14.84
C GLY A 65 1.22 -23.16 -13.36
N ILE A 66 1.07 -21.88 -13.00
CA ILE A 66 0.99 -21.43 -11.60
C ILE A 66 -0.46 -21.31 -11.17
N ARG A 67 -0.77 -21.80 -9.97
CA ARG A 67 -2.08 -21.64 -9.34
C ARG A 67 -1.92 -21.30 -7.86
N ILE A 68 -2.71 -20.34 -7.40
CA ILE A 68 -2.97 -20.16 -5.97
C ILE A 68 -4.00 -21.21 -5.55
N VAL A 69 -3.75 -21.90 -4.44
CA VAL A 69 -4.64 -22.95 -3.92
C VAL A 69 -4.90 -22.75 -2.43
N GLU A 70 -6.01 -23.26 -1.92
CA GLU A 70 -6.27 -23.27 -0.49
C GLU A 70 -5.47 -24.38 0.22
N ARG A 71 -5.00 -24.10 1.44
CA ARG A 71 -4.30 -25.07 2.29
C ARG A 71 -4.72 -24.92 3.76
N SER A 72 -6.01 -25.14 4.02
CA SER A 72 -6.64 -25.06 5.35
C SER A 72 -5.86 -25.76 6.48
N HIS A 73 -5.25 -26.91 6.19
CA HIS A 73 -4.50 -27.71 7.18
C HIS A 73 -2.98 -27.48 7.18
N LYS A 74 -2.44 -26.60 6.33
CA LYS A 74 -1.00 -26.33 6.32
C LYS A 74 -0.63 -25.43 7.50
N ALA A 75 0.22 -25.94 8.39
CA ALA A 75 0.69 -25.19 9.55
C ALA A 75 1.36 -23.88 9.14
N PHE A 76 1.16 -22.83 9.95
CA PHE A 76 1.94 -21.60 9.83
C PHE A 76 3.42 -21.87 10.09
N ASP A 77 4.27 -21.33 9.22
CA ASP A 77 5.72 -21.34 9.37
C ASP A 77 6.21 -19.89 9.49
N PRO A 78 6.61 -19.42 10.68
CA PRO A 78 7.01 -18.03 10.92
C PRO A 78 8.42 -17.71 10.38
N THR A 79 9.05 -18.55 9.55
CA THR A 79 10.37 -18.24 9.01
C THR A 79 10.36 -16.93 8.23
N ILE A 80 11.19 -15.96 8.65
CA ILE A 80 11.19 -14.61 8.08
C ILE A 80 11.50 -14.55 6.57
N SER A 81 12.24 -15.53 6.04
CA SER A 81 12.53 -15.62 4.60
C SER A 81 11.29 -15.88 3.73
N LYS A 82 10.18 -16.32 4.35
CA LYS A 82 8.88 -16.49 3.69
C LYS A 82 8.03 -15.22 3.71
N LEU A 83 8.42 -14.19 4.46
CA LEU A 83 7.70 -12.92 4.57
C LEU A 83 8.15 -11.94 3.48
N TYR A 84 7.20 -11.54 2.65
CA TYR A 84 7.34 -10.54 1.60
C TYR A 84 6.48 -9.32 1.98
N ALA A 85 7.09 -8.36 2.66
CA ALA A 85 6.37 -7.28 3.31
C ALA A 85 7.14 -5.95 3.24
N HIS A 86 6.50 -4.92 2.69
CA HIS A 86 6.85 -3.50 2.85
C HIS A 86 5.74 -2.73 3.60
N ALA A 87 4.63 -3.41 3.88
CA ALA A 87 3.59 -3.05 4.82
C ALA A 87 3.49 -4.15 5.88
N ASN A 88 3.13 -3.81 7.12
CA ASN A 88 3.31 -4.72 8.25
C ASN A 88 2.14 -4.74 9.24
N PHE A 89 0.90 -4.51 8.79
CA PHE A 89 -0.27 -4.56 9.67
C PHE A 89 -0.81 -5.97 9.85
N PHE A 90 -0.88 -6.73 8.77
CA PHE A 90 -1.15 -8.16 8.84
C PHE A 90 -0.49 -8.91 7.70
N TYR A 91 -0.41 -10.22 7.86
CA TYR A 91 0.08 -11.14 6.84
C TYR A 91 -1.06 -11.98 6.31
N THR A 92 -1.02 -12.28 5.03
CA THR A 92 -1.87 -13.31 4.42
C THR A 92 -0.99 -14.38 3.78
N ASP A 93 -1.40 -15.64 3.91
CA ASP A 93 -0.70 -16.74 3.26
C ASP A 93 -1.11 -16.89 1.79
N VAL A 94 -0.12 -17.12 0.94
CA VAL A 94 -0.36 -17.45 -0.47
C VAL A 94 0.33 -18.77 -0.77
N ASN A 95 -0.47 -19.78 -1.10
CA ASN A 95 0.01 -21.13 -1.39
C ASN A 95 0.04 -21.36 -2.90
N LEU A 96 1.23 -21.45 -3.46
CA LEU A 96 1.47 -21.57 -4.90
C LEU A 96 1.79 -23.02 -5.28
N VAL A 97 1.12 -23.50 -6.32
CA VAL A 97 1.45 -24.74 -7.04
C VAL A 97 2.10 -24.37 -8.36
N ASN A 98 3.16 -25.09 -8.72
CA ASN A 98 3.76 -25.05 -10.05
C ASN A 98 3.62 -26.41 -10.72
N ASP A 99 2.80 -26.49 -11.76
CA ASP A 99 2.44 -27.73 -12.45
C ASP A 99 3.52 -28.24 -13.42
N ARG A 100 4.63 -27.50 -13.60
CA ARG A 100 5.78 -27.92 -14.43
C ARG A 100 6.38 -29.25 -13.95
N MET A 101 7.19 -29.87 -14.82
CA MET A 101 7.85 -31.13 -14.48
C MET A 101 8.92 -30.94 -13.38
N PRO A 102 9.03 -31.86 -12.41
CA PRO A 102 10.16 -31.88 -11.48
C PRO A 102 11.50 -31.84 -12.22
N GLY A 103 12.47 -31.10 -11.67
CA GLY A 103 13.78 -30.89 -12.30
C GLY A 103 13.84 -29.72 -13.30
N THR A 104 12.73 -29.04 -13.56
CA THR A 104 12.73 -27.78 -14.33
C THR A 104 13.01 -26.56 -13.45
N PRO A 105 13.52 -25.45 -14.01
CA PRO A 105 13.75 -24.22 -13.23
C PRO A 105 12.46 -23.67 -12.60
N PRO A 106 12.58 -22.97 -11.45
CA PRO A 106 11.46 -22.27 -10.84
C PRO A 106 10.78 -21.27 -11.79
N VAL A 107 9.48 -21.06 -11.58
CA VAL A 107 8.74 -19.95 -12.20
C VAL A 107 8.73 -18.79 -11.22
N TYR A 108 9.00 -17.58 -11.70
CA TYR A 108 8.86 -16.39 -10.89
C TYR A 108 7.44 -15.85 -10.98
N VAL A 109 6.76 -15.79 -9.83
CA VAL A 109 5.46 -15.15 -9.69
C VAL A 109 5.67 -13.72 -9.26
N GLU A 110 5.09 -12.79 -10.00
CA GLU A 110 5.10 -11.38 -9.66
C GLU A 110 3.84 -11.01 -8.87
N PHE A 111 4.05 -10.43 -7.69
CA PHE A 111 3.01 -9.70 -6.96
C PHE A 111 3.30 -8.20 -7.15
N PRO A 112 2.47 -7.48 -7.92
CA PRO A 112 2.73 -6.09 -8.26
C PRO A 112 2.48 -5.16 -7.05
N PRO A 113 3.02 -3.93 -7.08
CA PRO A 113 2.61 -2.89 -6.15
C PRO A 113 1.11 -2.59 -6.34
N GLY A 114 0.40 -2.29 -5.25
CA GLY A 114 -1.05 -2.09 -5.29
C GLY A 114 -1.86 -3.38 -5.42
N LEU A 115 -1.25 -4.54 -5.12
CA LEU A 115 -2.01 -5.77 -4.95
C LEU A 115 -2.91 -5.62 -3.73
N ILE A 116 -4.21 -5.73 -3.97
CA ILE A 116 -5.26 -5.85 -2.97
C ILE A 116 -5.57 -7.33 -2.74
N VAL A 117 -5.61 -7.71 -1.47
CA VAL A 117 -6.21 -8.98 -1.03
C VAL A 117 -7.56 -8.68 -0.42
N VAL A 118 -8.59 -9.35 -0.91
CA VAL A 118 -9.97 -9.14 -0.47
C VAL A 118 -10.33 -10.24 0.52
N SER A 119 -10.76 -9.82 1.71
CA SER A 119 -11.20 -10.75 2.74
C SER A 119 -12.46 -11.49 2.30
N MET A 120 -12.54 -12.78 2.61
CA MET A 120 -13.76 -13.57 2.44
C MET A 120 -14.83 -13.24 3.50
N ASP A 121 -14.41 -12.63 4.61
CA ASP A 121 -15.27 -12.10 5.66
C ASP A 121 -15.37 -10.58 5.50
N HIS A 122 -16.59 -10.07 5.27
CA HIS A 122 -16.86 -8.66 5.06
C HIS A 122 -16.56 -7.79 6.30
N ASP A 123 -16.52 -8.39 7.50
CA ASP A 123 -16.22 -7.69 8.75
C ASP A 123 -14.71 -7.51 8.98
N LYS A 124 -13.87 -8.14 8.14
CA LYS A 124 -12.40 -8.15 8.28
C LYS A 124 -11.73 -7.27 7.23
N GLN A 125 -10.51 -6.83 7.53
CA GLN A 125 -9.73 -5.92 6.68
C GLN A 125 -9.49 -6.48 5.28
N ASN A 126 -9.69 -5.65 4.25
CA ASN A 126 -8.96 -5.82 3.01
C ASN A 126 -7.53 -5.31 3.19
N GLY A 127 -6.59 -5.85 2.40
CA GLY A 127 -5.18 -5.49 2.48
C GLY A 127 -4.64 -4.91 1.18
N VAL A 128 -3.67 -4.00 1.22
CA VAL A 128 -2.90 -3.53 0.06
C VAL A 128 -1.38 -3.65 0.25
N SER A 129 -0.66 -4.02 -0.81
CA SER A 129 0.82 -4.02 -0.85
C SER A 129 1.38 -2.76 -1.50
N PHE A 130 2.57 -2.33 -1.07
CA PHE A 130 3.24 -1.14 -1.64
C PHE A 130 4.24 -1.46 -2.73
N GLU A 131 4.91 -2.62 -2.63
CA GLU A 131 6.07 -2.92 -3.45
C GLU A 131 5.85 -4.16 -4.30
N ARG A 132 6.63 -4.26 -5.38
CA ARG A 132 6.70 -5.45 -6.21
C ARG A 132 7.48 -6.56 -5.51
N PHE A 133 6.96 -7.78 -5.54
CA PHE A 133 7.68 -8.97 -5.11
C PHE A 133 7.81 -9.98 -6.24
N LEU A 134 8.98 -10.60 -6.35
CA LEU A 134 9.22 -11.75 -7.22
C LEU A 134 9.45 -12.99 -6.37
N VAL A 135 8.52 -13.93 -6.43
CA VAL A 135 8.56 -15.16 -5.66
C VAL A 135 8.98 -16.31 -6.57
N PRO A 136 10.12 -16.98 -6.31
CA PRO A 136 10.48 -18.19 -7.04
C PRO A 136 9.62 -19.36 -6.57
N VAL A 137 8.89 -19.98 -7.50
CA VAL A 137 8.04 -21.15 -7.25
C VAL A 137 8.65 -22.36 -7.95
N PRO A 138 9.39 -23.23 -7.23
CA PRO A 138 9.88 -24.48 -7.80
C PRO A 138 8.72 -25.39 -8.25
N PRO A 139 8.95 -26.31 -9.22
CA PRO A 139 7.96 -27.32 -9.59
C PRO A 139 7.47 -28.11 -8.38
N THR A 140 6.15 -28.24 -8.25
CA THR A 140 5.55 -28.97 -7.14
C THR A 140 5.81 -30.47 -7.26
N GLU A 141 6.32 -31.09 -6.19
CA GLU A 141 6.51 -32.54 -6.15
C GLU A 141 5.17 -33.29 -6.31
N LYS A 142 5.18 -34.31 -7.17
CA LYS A 142 3.98 -35.09 -7.55
C LYS A 142 3.93 -36.47 -6.91
N ILE A 143 4.96 -36.86 -6.16
CA ILE A 143 5.13 -38.22 -5.59
C ILE A 143 5.04 -38.10 -4.05
N GLY A 144 4.26 -38.96 -3.39
CA GLY A 144 4.25 -39.05 -1.91
C GLY A 144 3.01 -38.54 -1.17
N GLY A 145 1.89 -38.28 -1.86
CA GLY A 145 0.58 -38.08 -1.20
C GLY A 145 0.22 -36.64 -0.83
N GLY A 146 1.11 -35.67 -1.03
CA GLY A 146 0.80 -34.24 -0.93
C GLY A 146 1.56 -33.43 -1.98
N ARG A 147 0.84 -32.63 -2.77
CA ARG A 147 1.48 -31.58 -3.60
C ARG A 147 2.11 -30.55 -2.64
N ASP A 148 3.43 -30.53 -2.47
CA ASP A 148 4.07 -29.50 -1.64
C ASP A 148 3.94 -28.13 -2.32
N THR A 149 3.33 -27.17 -1.61
CA THR A 149 3.15 -25.80 -2.11
C THR A 149 4.29 -24.93 -1.68
N THR A 150 4.69 -24.02 -2.55
CA THR A 150 5.46 -22.86 -2.09
C THR A 150 4.51 -21.94 -1.35
N THR A 151 4.67 -21.83 -0.03
CA THR A 151 3.89 -20.90 0.79
C THR A 151 4.75 -19.70 1.14
N VAL A 152 4.22 -18.53 0.82
CA VAL A 152 4.79 -17.23 1.20
C VAL A 152 3.74 -16.44 1.97
N TYR A 153 4.19 -15.44 2.71
CA TYR A 153 3.32 -14.52 3.42
C TYR A 153 3.50 -13.13 2.84
N LEU A 154 2.40 -12.50 2.47
CA LEU A 154 2.40 -11.13 1.97
C LEU A 154 2.03 -10.20 3.12
N GLY A 155 2.89 -9.22 3.41
CA GLY A 155 2.60 -8.17 4.37
C GLY A 155 1.76 -7.07 3.75
N MET A 156 0.66 -6.76 4.42
CA MET A 156 -0.40 -5.88 3.93
C MET A 156 -0.60 -4.69 4.86
N ALA A 157 -0.97 -3.55 4.26
CA ALA A 157 -1.61 -2.46 4.97
C ALA A 157 -3.13 -2.61 4.92
N CYS A 158 -3.80 -2.26 5.99
CA CYS A 158 -5.25 -2.28 6.12
C CYS A 158 -5.92 -1.22 5.22
N LEU A 159 -7.03 -1.55 4.59
CA LEU A 159 -7.79 -0.63 3.73
C LEU A 159 -9.08 -0.10 4.38
N ASN A 160 -9.43 -0.56 5.58
CA ASN A 160 -10.73 -0.27 6.20
C ASN A 160 -10.58 0.03 7.69
N GLU A 161 -10.38 1.29 8.11
CA GLU A 161 -10.04 1.65 9.51
C GLU A 161 -10.90 0.96 10.57
N LYS A 162 -12.21 0.83 10.31
CA LYS A 162 -13.20 0.32 11.28
C LYS A 162 -13.44 -1.19 11.24
N ARG A 163 -12.84 -1.92 10.30
CA ARG A 163 -13.01 -3.39 10.22
C ARG A 163 -12.11 -4.14 11.20
N SER A 164 -12.55 -5.32 11.59
CA SER A 164 -11.81 -6.18 12.52
C SER A 164 -10.48 -6.63 11.94
N MET A 165 -9.44 -6.71 12.79
CA MET A 165 -8.15 -7.21 12.35
C MET A 165 -8.24 -8.68 11.93
N PRO A 166 -7.64 -9.08 10.78
CA PRO A 166 -7.76 -10.44 10.24
C PRO A 166 -7.18 -11.57 11.11
N TRP A 167 -6.36 -11.23 12.10
CA TRP A 167 -5.64 -12.18 12.96
C TRP A 167 -6.27 -12.34 14.36
N TYR A 168 -7.33 -11.59 14.70
CA TYR A 168 -7.97 -11.67 16.03
C TYR A 168 -8.54 -13.05 16.36
N ASP A 169 -8.84 -13.88 15.36
CA ASP A 169 -9.39 -15.22 15.57
C ASP A 169 -8.29 -16.29 15.70
N ASN A 170 -7.01 -15.90 15.67
CA ASN A 170 -5.90 -16.83 15.82
C ASN A 170 -5.94 -17.54 17.18
N GLN A 171 -5.44 -18.77 17.21
CA GLN A 171 -5.37 -19.61 18.40
C GLN A 171 -3.99 -20.24 18.58
N GLY A 172 -3.63 -20.57 19.81
CA GLY A 172 -2.33 -21.17 20.14
C GLY A 172 -1.16 -20.26 19.77
N ASP A 173 -0.09 -20.84 19.25
CA ASP A 173 1.15 -20.12 18.93
C ASP A 173 0.96 -19.04 17.83
N GLU A 174 -0.06 -19.17 16.98
CA GLU A 174 -0.36 -18.20 15.91
C GLU A 174 -0.89 -16.86 16.44
N GLN A 175 -1.35 -16.79 17.70
CA GLN A 175 -1.78 -15.53 18.32
C GLN A 175 -0.66 -14.50 18.40
N ARG A 176 0.60 -14.97 18.46
CA ARG A 176 1.80 -14.14 18.53
C ARG A 176 2.24 -13.57 17.18
N TYR A 177 1.43 -13.74 16.14
CA TYR A 177 1.73 -13.26 14.80
C TYR A 177 0.49 -12.62 14.18
N PRO A 178 0.65 -11.52 13.43
CA PRO A 178 -0.46 -10.85 12.76
C PRO A 178 -0.86 -11.58 11.46
N ILE A 179 -0.85 -12.92 11.47
CA ILE A 179 -1.14 -13.75 10.29
C ILE A 179 -2.64 -14.04 10.20
N SER A 180 -3.18 -14.04 9.00
CA SER A 180 -4.53 -14.46 8.71
C SER A 180 -4.51 -15.52 7.61
N ARG A 181 -4.64 -16.78 8.01
CA ARG A 181 -4.52 -17.92 7.11
C ARG A 181 -5.85 -18.27 6.46
N ASN A 182 -5.82 -18.55 5.17
CA ASN A 182 -6.99 -19.01 4.39
C ASN A 182 -8.20 -18.06 4.46
N ASN A 183 -7.99 -16.76 4.69
CA ASN A 183 -9.06 -15.75 4.74
C ASN A 183 -9.17 -14.90 3.46
N PHE A 184 -8.27 -15.12 2.50
CA PHE A 184 -8.17 -14.32 1.28
C PHE A 184 -8.08 -15.24 0.06
N ASN A 185 -9.04 -15.14 -0.85
CA ASN A 185 -9.07 -15.94 -2.08
C ASN A 185 -9.10 -15.08 -3.36
N THR A 186 -9.25 -13.76 -3.19
CA THR A 186 -9.41 -12.81 -4.29
C THR A 186 -8.26 -11.81 -4.24
N PHE A 187 -7.52 -11.76 -5.34
CA PHE A 187 -6.30 -10.98 -5.51
C PHE A 187 -6.49 -10.02 -6.68
N LEU A 188 -6.52 -8.72 -6.40
CA LEU A 188 -6.81 -7.67 -7.38
C LEU A 188 -5.64 -6.70 -7.45
N VAL A 189 -5.26 -6.26 -8.63
CA VAL A 189 -4.37 -5.12 -8.81
C VAL A 189 -5.25 -3.88 -8.90
N THR A 190 -5.12 -2.97 -7.92
CA THR A 190 -5.98 -1.79 -7.82
C THR A 190 -5.83 -0.87 -9.04
N ASN A 191 -6.92 -0.21 -9.39
CA ASN A 191 -6.94 0.92 -10.32
C ASN A 191 -7.34 2.24 -9.62
N ASP A 192 -7.40 2.25 -8.29
CA ASP A 192 -7.71 3.45 -7.53
C ASP A 192 -6.58 4.47 -7.64
N VAL A 193 -6.88 5.63 -8.22
CA VAL A 193 -5.89 6.64 -8.54
C VAL A 193 -5.22 7.26 -7.32
N ASN A 194 -5.90 7.31 -6.17
CA ASN A 194 -5.34 7.94 -4.97
C ASN A 194 -4.42 6.97 -4.23
N LEU A 195 -4.82 5.71 -4.10
CA LEU A 195 -3.95 4.64 -3.59
C LEU A 195 -2.71 4.50 -4.47
N LEU A 196 -2.86 4.50 -5.80
CA LEU A 196 -1.71 4.41 -6.71
C LEU A 196 -0.75 5.59 -6.57
N LYS A 197 -1.26 6.82 -6.43
CA LYS A 197 -0.41 8.00 -6.13
C LYS A 197 0.38 7.84 -4.83
N PHE A 198 -0.25 7.30 -3.79
CA PHE A 198 0.43 7.05 -2.51
C PHE A 198 1.48 5.94 -2.64
N ILE A 199 1.11 4.82 -3.27
CA ILE A 199 2.02 3.71 -3.53
C ILE A 199 3.23 4.18 -4.36
N ASP A 200 3.03 5.05 -5.34
CA ASP A 200 4.12 5.62 -6.14
C ASP A 200 5.11 6.46 -5.33
N LEU A 201 4.68 7.06 -4.20
CA LEU A 201 5.57 7.78 -3.28
C LEU A 201 6.37 6.84 -2.39
N VAL A 202 5.78 5.71 -2.00
CA VAL A 202 6.36 4.75 -1.05
C VAL A 202 7.23 3.72 -1.76
N LYS A 203 6.91 3.37 -3.01
CA LYS A 203 7.64 2.34 -3.75
C LYS A 203 9.10 2.71 -3.97
N GLY A 204 9.96 1.71 -4.11
CA GLY A 204 11.39 1.91 -4.32
C GLY A 204 12.18 2.31 -3.06
N HIS A 205 11.63 2.06 -1.87
CA HIS A 205 12.31 2.24 -0.58
C HIS A 205 12.60 0.86 0.05
N PRO A 206 13.66 0.15 -0.37
CA PRO A 206 13.94 -1.22 0.07
C PRO A 206 14.21 -1.34 1.58
N GLY A 207 14.58 -0.25 2.25
CA GLY A 207 14.73 -0.21 3.70
C GLY A 207 13.41 -0.44 4.46
N LEU A 208 12.25 -0.26 3.81
CA LEU A 208 10.94 -0.58 4.40
C LEU A 208 10.67 -2.09 4.46
N LYS A 209 11.54 -2.93 3.91
CA LYS A 209 11.34 -4.38 3.96
C LYS A 209 11.32 -4.84 5.42
N VAL A 210 10.25 -5.51 5.81
CA VAL A 210 10.11 -6.09 7.15
C VAL A 210 11.13 -7.21 7.34
N THR A 211 11.92 -7.13 8.40
CA THR A 211 12.98 -8.10 8.74
C THR A 211 12.69 -8.91 10.00
N GLN A 212 11.55 -8.69 10.64
CA GLN A 212 11.13 -9.38 11.85
C GLN A 212 9.62 -9.33 12.00
N HIS A 213 9.04 -10.33 12.67
CA HIS A 213 7.63 -10.31 13.05
C HIS A 213 7.42 -9.40 14.25
N TRP A 214 6.20 -8.88 14.39
CA TRP A 214 5.73 -8.27 15.63
C TRP A 214 4.73 -9.20 16.31
N ASP A 215 4.67 -9.13 17.64
CA ASP A 215 3.75 -9.93 18.46
C ASP A 215 2.52 -9.08 18.81
N PRO A 216 1.33 -9.42 18.27
CA PRO A 216 0.13 -8.66 18.58
C PRO A 216 -0.37 -8.81 19.99
N VAL A 217 -0.07 -9.92 20.67
CA VAL A 217 -0.39 -10.07 22.10
C VAL A 217 0.45 -9.10 22.92
N ALA A 218 1.75 -9.03 22.64
CA ALA A 218 2.64 -8.08 23.32
C ALA A 218 2.20 -6.63 23.09
N ALA A 219 1.69 -6.30 21.90
CA ALA A 219 1.19 -4.96 21.58
C ALA A 219 -0.02 -4.51 22.41
N HIS A 220 -0.69 -5.43 23.13
CA HIS A 220 -1.81 -5.11 24.04
C HIS A 220 -1.36 -5.01 25.52
N GLU A 221 -0.08 -5.19 25.82
CA GLU A 221 0.47 -5.04 27.17
C GLU A 221 0.59 -3.55 27.54
N GLU A 222 0.33 -3.20 28.81
CA GLU A 222 0.27 -1.80 29.26
C GLU A 222 1.61 -1.05 29.10
N ASP A 223 2.73 -1.76 29.20
CA ASP A 223 4.09 -1.23 29.08
C ASP A 223 4.69 -1.40 27.69
N TYR A 224 3.88 -1.81 26.70
CA TYR A 224 4.36 -2.00 25.34
C TYR A 224 4.87 -0.68 24.73
N VAL A 225 6.11 -0.72 24.27
CA VAL A 225 6.72 0.36 23.51
C VAL A 225 6.84 -0.08 22.05
N VAL A 226 6.17 0.65 21.15
CA VAL A 226 6.24 0.40 19.71
C VAL A 226 7.70 0.43 19.25
N PRO A 227 8.23 -0.68 18.71
CA PRO A 227 9.61 -0.75 18.20
C PRO A 227 9.87 0.30 17.12
N GLU A 228 11.08 0.86 17.09
CA GLU A 228 11.44 1.93 16.15
C GLU A 228 11.17 1.57 14.69
N TRP A 229 11.52 0.34 14.30
CA TRP A 229 11.32 -0.17 12.93
C TRP A 229 9.83 -0.24 12.53
N MET A 230 8.90 -0.36 13.49
CA MET A 230 7.45 -0.41 13.20
C MET A 230 6.85 0.97 12.98
N LYS A 231 7.45 2.03 13.52
CA LYS A 231 6.83 3.38 13.53
C LYS A 231 6.52 3.89 12.13
N ILE A 232 7.41 3.65 11.16
CA ILE A 232 7.16 4.05 9.77
C ILE A 232 5.98 3.30 9.17
N HIS A 233 5.80 2.01 9.48
CA HIS A 233 4.67 1.24 8.99
C HIS A 233 3.35 1.73 9.60
N GLY A 234 3.34 2.09 10.88
CA GLY A 234 2.20 2.77 11.52
C GLY A 234 1.85 4.08 10.82
N TYR A 235 2.85 4.92 10.57
CA TYR A 235 2.66 6.19 9.86
C TYR A 235 2.11 5.98 8.43
N LEU A 236 2.64 5.00 7.69
CA LEU A 236 2.14 4.66 6.35
C LEU A 236 0.68 4.18 6.40
N GLN A 237 0.30 3.41 7.42
CA GLN A 237 -1.07 2.97 7.62
C GLN A 237 -2.03 4.13 7.88
N ASP A 238 -1.66 5.06 8.76
CA ASP A 238 -2.48 6.24 9.06
C ASP A 238 -2.75 7.06 7.79
N LEU A 239 -1.75 7.20 6.92
CA LEU A 239 -1.89 7.87 5.63
C LEU A 239 -2.82 7.12 4.67
N ILE A 240 -2.83 5.79 4.69
CA ILE A 240 -3.79 4.99 3.90
C ILE A 240 -5.21 5.19 4.39
N TRP A 241 -5.43 5.23 5.70
CA TRP A 241 -6.76 5.52 6.26
C TRP A 241 -7.19 6.95 5.97
N LYS A 242 -6.28 7.92 5.89
CA LYS A 242 -6.64 9.25 5.37
C LYS A 242 -7.18 9.20 3.93
N ILE A 243 -6.70 8.30 3.08
CA ILE A 243 -7.22 8.09 1.73
C ILE A 243 -8.54 7.31 1.76
N THR A 244 -8.57 6.19 2.49
CA THR A 244 -9.64 5.18 2.39
C THR A 244 -10.83 5.45 3.30
N ASP A 245 -10.64 6.13 4.42
CA ASP A 245 -11.69 6.48 5.40
C ASP A 245 -11.82 8.02 5.55
N GLY A 246 -10.72 8.74 5.39
CA GLY A 246 -10.61 10.19 5.57
C GLY A 246 -10.86 11.02 4.32
N HIS A 247 -10.38 12.27 4.36
CA HIS A 247 -10.57 13.28 3.32
C HIS A 247 -9.42 13.37 2.29
N GLY A 248 -8.44 12.49 2.38
CA GLY A 248 -7.20 12.54 1.60
C GLY A 248 -5.99 12.97 2.42
N ILE A 249 -4.82 13.01 1.76
CA ILE A 249 -3.53 13.35 2.36
C ILE A 249 -3.18 14.81 2.02
N LEU A 250 -2.77 15.56 3.04
CA LEU A 250 -2.41 16.97 2.93
C LEU A 250 -0.97 17.16 2.46
N LYS A 251 -0.64 18.33 1.91
CA LYS A 251 0.74 18.69 1.49
C LYS A 251 1.76 18.51 2.61
N LYS A 252 1.44 18.95 3.83
CA LYS A 252 2.31 18.75 5.00
C LYS A 252 2.60 17.28 5.29
N ASP A 253 1.60 16.41 5.13
CA ASP A 253 1.74 14.97 5.37
C ASP A 253 2.66 14.34 4.31
N ILE A 254 2.55 14.78 3.05
CA ILE A 254 3.44 14.36 1.96
C ILE A 254 4.88 14.81 2.23
N ASN A 255 5.08 16.04 2.68
CA ASN A 255 6.40 16.58 3.00
C ASN A 255 7.04 15.81 4.15
N GLU A 256 6.28 15.56 5.22
CA GLU A 256 6.74 14.76 6.35
C GLU A 256 7.05 13.32 5.93
N LEU A 257 6.17 12.67 5.15
CA LEU A 257 6.41 11.33 4.61
C LEU A 257 7.72 11.26 3.82
N LYS A 258 7.93 12.20 2.89
CA LYS A 258 9.16 12.26 2.09
C LYS A 258 10.41 12.37 2.96
N GLN A 259 10.36 13.18 4.02
CA GLN A 259 11.47 13.30 4.97
C GLN A 259 11.73 11.98 5.71
N LYS A 260 10.68 11.31 6.20
CA LYS A 260 10.82 10.02 6.88
C LYS A 260 11.37 8.93 5.95
N LEU A 261 10.93 8.91 4.69
CA LEU A 261 11.35 7.92 3.69
C LEU A 261 12.83 8.03 3.29
N VAL A 262 13.51 9.16 3.54
CA VAL A 262 14.95 9.31 3.27
C VAL A 262 15.78 8.21 3.94
N ALA A 263 15.40 7.78 5.14
CA ALA A 263 16.11 6.74 5.90
C ALA A 263 15.92 5.32 5.33
N TYR A 264 15.04 5.14 4.34
CA TYR A 264 14.62 3.83 3.82
C TYR A 264 14.94 3.63 2.34
N LYS A 265 15.72 4.53 1.74
CA LYS A 265 16.23 4.39 0.37
C LYS A 265 17.31 3.32 0.25
#